data_AF-A0A7J4EL40-F1
#
_entry.id   AF-A0A7J4EL40-F1
#
_cell.length_a   1.000
_cell.length_b   1.000
_cell.length_c   1.000
_cell.angle_alpha   90.00
_cell.angle_beta   90.00
_cell.angle_gamma   90.00
#
_symmetry.space_group_name_H-M   'P 1'
#
loop_
_entity.id
_entity.type
_entity.pdbx_description
1 polymer ?
#
loop_
_entity_poly.entity_id
_entity_poly.type
_entity_poly.pdbx_seq_one_letter_code
_entity_poly.pdbx_strand_id
1 'polypeptide(L)'
;MLCEELGEQIKNVAKRTEGKDWAGRIFNIIWCEVQPIYIPQYRYNEIKKEYKDKVPRKDLAIFAAALAGKVDYLVSENREFIRLAAESQNLFKCMDSETFVREVLSNK
;
A
#
# COMPACT_ATOMS: atom_id res chain seq x y z
N MET A 1 3.53 -2.22 5.95
CA MET A 1 4.62 -1.95 4.98
C MET A 1 4.44 -0.54 4.44
N LEU A 2 5.54 0.16 4.15
CA LEU A 2 5.52 1.45 3.46
C LEU A 2 6.54 1.43 2.32
N CYS A 3 6.21 2.06 1.20
CA CYS A 3 7.15 2.39 0.12
C CYS A 3 7.06 3.88 -0.20
N GLU A 4 8.00 4.40 -0.98
CA GLU A 4 8.07 5.82 -1.35
C GLU A 4 6.76 6.34 -1.94
N GLU A 5 6.22 5.66 -2.96
CA GLU A 5 4.96 6.04 -3.62
C GLU A 5 3.79 6.12 -2.62
N LEU A 6 3.61 5.11 -1.76
CA LEU A 6 2.54 5.13 -0.76
C LEU A 6 2.73 6.29 0.24
N GLY A 7 3.98 6.55 0.65
CA GLY A 7 4.31 7.67 1.52
C GLY A 7 4.02 9.02 0.87
N GLU A 8 4.30 9.19 -0.42
CA GLU A 8 3.97 10.39 -1.18
C GLU A 8 2.46 10.56 -1.34
N GLN A 9 1.72 9.51 -1.65
CA GLN A 9 0.27 9.56 -1.76
C GLN A 9 -0.39 9.98 -0.44
N ILE A 10 0.04 9.41 0.69
CA ILE A 10 -0.44 9.80 2.03
C ILE A 10 -0.15 11.29 2.29
N LYS A 11 1.09 11.74 2.05
CA LYS A 11 1.46 13.16 2.22
C LYS A 11 0.62 14.08 1.34
N ASN A 12 0.39 13.71 0.08
CA ASN A 12 -0.35 14.52 -0.87
C ASN A 12 -1.83 14.62 -0.50
N VAL A 13 -2.45 13.52 -0.04
CA VAL A 13 -3.82 13.55 0.47
C VAL A 13 -3.91 14.44 1.72
N ALA A 14 -3.06 14.23 2.72
CA ALA A 14 -3.09 15.00 3.95
C ALA A 14 -2.87 16.51 3.73
N LYS A 15 -1.97 16.87 2.81
CA LYS A 15 -1.75 18.27 2.41
C LYS A 15 -2.98 18.91 1.77
N ARG A 16 -3.71 18.15 0.94
CA ARG A 16 -4.91 18.64 0.26
C ARG A 16 -6.09 18.80 1.21
N THR A 17 -6.20 17.95 2.23
CA THR A 17 -7.33 17.99 3.16
C THR A 17 -7.15 19.03 4.25
N GLU A 18 -5.96 19.13 4.86
CA GLU A 18 -5.74 19.90 6.10
C GLU A 18 -4.38 20.64 6.13
N GLY A 19 -3.66 20.70 5.01
CA GLY A 19 -2.40 21.43 4.90
C GLY A 19 -1.13 20.68 5.34
N LYS A 20 0.00 21.41 5.34
CA LYS A 20 1.35 20.82 5.49
C LYS A 20 1.63 20.31 6.91
N ASP A 21 1.16 21.02 7.94
CA ASP A 21 1.40 20.66 9.33
C ASP A 21 0.68 19.34 9.68
N TRP A 22 -0.54 19.18 9.19
CA TRP A 22 -1.30 17.95 9.32
C TRP A 22 -0.62 16.76 8.63
N ALA A 23 -0.10 16.98 7.41
CA ALA A 23 0.67 15.96 6.70
C ALA A 23 1.92 15.53 7.47
N GLY A 24 2.61 16.48 8.11
CA GLY A 24 3.74 16.20 9.00
C GLY A 24 3.32 15.34 10.20
N ARG A 25 2.23 15.71 10.87
CA ARG A 25 1.70 14.99 12.04
C ARG A 25 1.27 13.56 11.72
N ILE A 26 0.52 13.35 10.63
CA ILE A 26 0.13 12.00 10.19
C ILE A 26 1.38 11.15 9.93
N PHE A 27 2.36 11.71 9.21
CA PHE A 27 3.57 10.96 8.87
C PHE A 27 4.38 10.62 10.13
N ASN A 28 4.47 11.53 11.11
CA ASN A 28 5.09 11.26 12.39
C ASN A 28 4.41 10.09 13.13
N ILE A 29 3.07 10.08 13.20
CA ILE A 29 2.31 8.99 13.84
C ILE A 29 2.60 7.66 13.13
N ILE A 30 2.59 7.64 11.78
CA ILE A 30 2.88 6.43 11.02
C ILE A 30 4.28 5.90 11.38
N TRP A 31 5.31 6.75 11.44
CA TRP A 31 6.66 6.27 11.73
C TRP A 31 6.90 5.87 13.18
N CYS A 32 6.39 6.64 14.14
CA CYS A 32 6.66 6.41 15.56
C CYS A 32 5.78 5.31 16.15
N GLU A 33 4.49 5.30 15.80
CA GLU A 33 3.49 4.44 16.42
C GLU A 33 3.25 3.16 15.59
N VAL A 34 3.05 3.30 14.27
CA VAL A 34 2.78 2.13 13.40
C VAL A 34 4.08 1.38 13.05
N GLN A 35 5.22 2.08 13.05
CA GLN A 35 6.54 1.52 12.79
C GLN A 35 6.61 0.64 11.53
N PRO A 36 6.25 1.17 10.35
CA PRO A 36 6.14 0.36 9.15
C PRO A 36 7.49 -0.17 8.70
N ILE A 37 7.52 -1.42 8.24
CA ILE A 37 8.63 -1.95 7.45
C ILE A 37 8.70 -1.17 6.13
N TYR A 38 9.80 -0.46 5.91
CA TYR A 38 10.05 0.31 4.69
C TYR A 38 10.68 -0.58 3.61
N ILE A 39 10.09 -0.57 2.41
CA ILE A 39 10.59 -1.29 1.25
C ILE A 39 11.19 -0.27 0.27
N PRO A 40 12.53 -0.23 0.10
CA PRO A 40 13.18 0.72 -0.79
C PRO A 40 13.02 0.33 -2.26
N GLN A 41 13.04 1.33 -3.15
CA GLN A 41 12.69 1.17 -4.57
C GLN A 41 13.47 0.08 -5.31
N TYR A 42 14.78 -0.03 -5.05
CA TYR A 42 15.63 -1.01 -5.72
C TYR A 42 15.16 -2.47 -5.48
N ARG A 43 14.40 -2.75 -4.41
CA ARG A 43 13.89 -4.09 -4.11
C ARG A 43 12.70 -4.53 -4.97
N TYR A 44 12.03 -3.59 -5.63
CA TYR A 44 10.82 -3.89 -6.42
C TYR A 44 10.84 -3.31 -7.84
N ASN A 45 11.98 -2.80 -8.30
CA ASN A 45 12.11 -2.25 -9.66
C ASN A 45 11.87 -3.29 -10.75
N GLU A 46 12.41 -4.51 -10.62
CA GLU A 46 12.18 -5.58 -11.60
C GLU A 46 10.72 -6.06 -11.58
N ILE A 47 10.12 -6.17 -10.39
CA ILE A 47 8.71 -6.51 -10.23
C ILE A 47 7.81 -5.45 -10.92
N LYS A 48 8.13 -4.16 -10.79
CA LYS A 48 7.39 -3.11 -11.51
C LYS A 48 7.41 -3.32 -13.02
N LYS A 49 8.53 -3.77 -13.60
CA LYS A 49 8.63 -4.04 -15.04
C LYS A 49 7.77 -5.23 -15.43
N GLU A 50 7.82 -6.31 -14.66
CA GLU A 50 7.07 -7.54 -14.90
C GLU A 50 5.55 -7.34 -14.87
N TYR A 51 5.05 -6.47 -13.99
CA TYR A 51 3.61 -6.27 -13.76
C TYR A 51 3.04 -4.97 -14.37
N LYS A 52 3.84 -4.25 -15.17
CA LYS A 52 3.50 -2.91 -15.69
C LYS A 52 2.13 -2.84 -16.40
N ASP A 53 1.78 -3.90 -17.12
CA ASP A 53 0.55 -3.98 -17.92
C ASP A 53 -0.55 -4.81 -17.24
N LYS A 54 -0.28 -5.35 -16.04
CA LYS A 54 -1.23 -6.19 -15.27
C LYS A 54 -1.92 -5.41 -14.15
N VAL A 55 -1.31 -4.33 -13.68
CA VAL A 55 -1.76 -3.54 -12.53
C VAL A 55 -1.81 -2.06 -12.91
N PRO A 56 -2.79 -1.27 -12.43
CA PRO A 56 -2.89 0.15 -12.75
C PRO A 56 -1.60 0.90 -12.42
N ARG A 57 -1.16 1.77 -13.34
CA ARG A 57 0.12 2.49 -13.22
C ARG A 57 0.30 3.22 -11.89
N LYS A 58 -0.76 3.81 -11.35
CA LYS A 58 -0.75 4.56 -10.07
C LYS A 58 -0.50 3.65 -8.86
N ASP A 59 -0.93 2.40 -8.94
CA ASP A 59 -0.88 1.44 -7.84
C ASP A 59 0.26 0.41 -8.01
N LEU A 60 0.86 0.34 -9.20
CA LEU A 60 1.92 -0.61 -9.57
C LEU A 60 3.11 -0.60 -8.59
N ALA A 61 3.55 0.57 -8.13
CA ALA A 61 4.66 0.64 -7.18
C ALA A 61 4.30 0.11 -5.80
N ILE A 62 3.06 0.33 -5.36
CA ILE A 62 2.53 -0.17 -4.09
C ILE A 62 2.40 -1.70 -4.15
N PHE A 63 1.83 -2.20 -5.25
CA PHE A 63 1.74 -3.64 -5.53
C PHE A 63 3.12 -4.32 -5.56
N ALA A 64 4.06 -3.77 -6.31
CA ALA A 64 5.39 -4.35 -6.44
C ALA A 64 6.15 -4.35 -5.10
N ALA A 65 5.99 -3.29 -4.30
CA ALA A 65 6.54 -3.23 -2.95
C ALA A 65 5.87 -4.26 -2.00
N ALA A 66 4.57 -4.52 -2.14
CA ALA A 66 3.85 -5.56 -1.41
C ALA A 66 4.40 -6.96 -1.71
N LEU A 67 4.63 -7.26 -2.99
CA LEU A 67 5.27 -8.51 -3.41
C LEU A 67 6.69 -8.64 -2.85
N ALA A 68 7.53 -7.61 -3.04
CA ALA A 68 8.91 -7.62 -2.55
C ALA A 68 8.99 -7.74 -1.01
N GLY A 69 8.02 -7.13 -0.32
CA GLY A 69 7.89 -7.17 1.14
C GLY A 69 7.26 -8.44 1.67
N LYS A 70 6.76 -9.34 0.81
CA LYS A 70 6.06 -10.59 1.18
C LYS A 70 4.96 -10.34 2.21
N VAL A 71 4.14 -9.32 1.98
CA VAL A 71 3.02 -9.00 2.88
C VAL A 71 1.98 -10.12 2.84
N ASP A 72 1.25 -10.32 3.92
CA ASP A 72 0.14 -11.29 3.95
C ASP A 72 -1.15 -10.71 3.33
N TYR A 73 -1.33 -9.38 3.46
CA TYR A 73 -2.54 -8.66 3.07
C TYR A 73 -2.22 -7.39 2.30
N LEU A 74 -2.98 -7.15 1.23
CA LEU A 74 -3.08 -5.87 0.53
C LEU A 74 -4.49 -5.32 0.74
N VAL A 75 -4.58 -4.16 1.40
CA VAL A 75 -5.84 -3.53 1.79
C VAL A 75 -6.02 -2.23 1.01
N SER A 76 -7.15 -2.05 0.34
CA SER A 76 -7.44 -0.85 -0.46
C SER A 76 -8.93 -0.62 -0.65
N GLU A 77 -9.36 0.62 -0.84
CA GLU A 77 -10.73 0.92 -1.30
C GLU A 77 -10.87 0.91 -2.82
N ASN A 78 -9.75 0.81 -3.55
CA ASN A 78 -9.77 0.70 -5.00
C ASN A 78 -10.08 -0.74 -5.42
N ARG A 79 -11.36 -1.02 -5.70
CA ARG A 79 -11.85 -2.34 -6.11
C ARG A 79 -11.22 -2.87 -7.39
N GLU A 80 -10.96 -1.99 -8.36
CA GLU A 80 -10.27 -2.38 -9.60
C GLU A 80 -8.85 -2.84 -9.30
N PHE A 81 -8.14 -2.09 -8.46
CA PHE A 81 -6.79 -2.45 -8.04
C PHE A 81 -6.76 -3.77 -7.28
N ILE A 82 -7.67 -3.98 -6.31
CA ILE A 82 -7.77 -5.25 -5.57
C ILE A 82 -7.97 -6.42 -6.53
N ARG A 83 -8.91 -6.29 -7.47
CA ARG A 83 -9.23 -7.35 -8.43
C ARG A 83 -8.01 -7.67 -9.30
N LEU A 84 -7.39 -6.66 -9.91
CA LEU A 84 -6.21 -6.85 -10.76
C LEU A 84 -4.99 -7.37 -9.98
N ALA A 85 -4.82 -6.93 -8.74
CA ALA A 85 -3.77 -7.44 -7.85
C ALA A 85 -3.99 -8.91 -7.49
N ALA A 86 -5.22 -9.33 -7.22
CA ALA A 86 -5.56 -10.72 -6.93
C ALA A 86 -5.49 -11.63 -8.17
N GLU A 87 -5.84 -11.11 -9.35
CA GLU A 87 -5.76 -11.87 -10.61
C GLU A 87 -4.32 -12.02 -11.10
N SER A 88 -3.47 -11.03 -10.84
CA SER A 88 -2.07 -11.04 -11.31
C SER A 88 -1.15 -11.96 -10.50
N GLN A 89 -1.50 -12.25 -9.25
CA GLN A 89 -0.72 -13.09 -8.33
C GLN A 89 -1.63 -13.69 -7.25
N ASN A 90 -1.23 -14.83 -6.67
CA ASN A 90 -1.91 -15.45 -5.53
C ASN A 90 -0.98 -15.62 -4.31
N LEU A 91 -0.12 -14.62 -4.07
CA LEU A 91 0.92 -14.59 -3.04
C LEU A 91 0.50 -13.82 -1.79
N PHE A 92 -0.48 -12.92 -1.89
CA PHE A 92 -1.09 -12.23 -0.75
C PHE A 92 -2.59 -12.03 -0.95
N LYS A 93 -3.32 -11.91 0.16
CA LYS A 93 -4.78 -11.71 0.15
C LYS A 93 -5.12 -10.24 -0.11
N CYS A 94 -5.99 -9.99 -1.08
CA CYS A 94 -6.48 -8.65 -1.39
C CYS A 94 -7.90 -8.45 -0.84
N MET A 95 -8.14 -7.37 -0.11
CA MET A 95 -9.45 -7.08 0.50
C MET A 95 -9.66 -5.58 0.74
N ASP A 96 -10.91 -5.17 0.87
CA ASP A 96 -11.25 -3.81 1.33
C ASP A 96 -11.03 -3.63 2.84
N SER A 97 -11.04 -2.38 3.31
CA SER A 97 -10.74 -2.08 4.71
C SER A 97 -11.80 -2.63 5.68
N GLU A 98 -13.08 -2.58 5.31
CA GLU A 98 -14.17 -3.10 6.15
C GLU A 98 -14.00 -4.60 6.37
N THR A 99 -13.74 -5.35 5.30
CA THR A 99 -13.48 -6.79 5.34
C THR A 99 -12.24 -7.11 6.13
N PHE A 100 -11.14 -6.37 5.94
CA PHE A 100 -9.92 -6.56 6.72
C PHE A 100 -10.15 -6.36 8.22
N VAL A 101 -10.85 -5.30 8.61
CA VAL A 101 -11.18 -5.05 10.01
C VAL A 101 -12.00 -6.20 10.57
N ARG A 102 -13.12 -6.55 9.92
CA ARG A 102 -14.05 -7.58 10.39
C ARG A 102 -13.40 -8.96 10.51
N GLU A 103 -12.59 -9.36 9.54
CA GLU A 103 -12.12 -10.74 9.44
C GLU A 103 -10.74 -10.94 10.07
N VAL A 104 -9.89 -9.92 10.08
CA VAL A 104 -8.47 -10.03 10.50
C VAL A 104 -8.19 -9.32 11.82
N LEU A 105 -8.79 -8.15 12.06
CA LEU A 105 -8.53 -7.36 13.28
C LEU A 105 -9.54 -7.61 14.40
N SER A 106 -10.82 -7.82 14.07
CA SER A 106 -11.87 -8.07 15.07
C SER A 106 -11.89 -9.49 15.64
N ASN A 107 -11.12 -10.40 15.03
CA ASN A 107 -10.94 -11.78 15.50
C ASN A 107 -9.59 -12.00 16.23
N LYS A 108 -8.92 -10.91 16.62
CA LYS A 108 -7.69 -10.93 17.44
C LYS A 108 -7.99 -10.33 18.81
#